data_AF-A0A4Y2MIJ0-F1
#
_entry.id   AF-A0A4Y2MIJ0-F1
#
_cell.length_a   1.000
_cell.length_b   1.000
_cell.length_c   1.000
_cell.angle_alpha   90.00
_cell.angle_beta   90.00
_cell.angle_gamma   90.00
#
_symmetry.space_group_name_H-M   'P 1'
#
loop_
_entity.id
_entity.type
_entity.pdbx_description
1 polymer ?
#
loop_
_entity_poly.entity_id
_entity_poly.type
_entity_poly.pdbx_seq_one_letter_code
_entity_poly.pdbx_strand_id
1 'polypeptide(L)'
;MLWLYGKWNNLSLPGWNGYIERLSSNSMEFSISRILFLSFIPQPASDYNTIYTTLLCALENEKRFGHDVCIVTFDQPLHTKAREIVAAAPEGSDLSKIVIRLGGFHLLSSFFRSIWLYYARKWYQRGAFFNLCT
;
A
#
# COMPACT_ATOMS: atom_id res chain seq x y z
N MET A 1 -12.34 5.91 -5.72
CA MET A 1 -13.58 6.21 -4.96
C MET A 1 -14.49 7.19 -5.69
N LEU A 2 -13.97 8.30 -6.25
CA LEU A 2 -14.77 9.31 -6.97
C LEU A 2 -15.59 8.75 -8.16
N TRP A 3 -15.00 7.89 -9.00
CA TRP A 3 -15.73 7.24 -10.09
C TRP A 3 -16.93 6.43 -9.60
N LEU A 4 -16.72 5.61 -8.56
CA LEU A 4 -17.77 4.76 -7.98
C LEU A 4 -18.87 5.61 -7.35
N TYR A 5 -18.50 6.69 -6.65
CA TYR A 5 -19.44 7.66 -6.10
C TYR A 5 -20.25 8.36 -7.19
N GLY A 6 -19.62 8.75 -8.31
CA GLY A 6 -20.33 9.36 -9.42
C GLY A 6 -21.29 8.39 -10.11
N LYS A 7 -20.90 7.12 -10.26
CA LYS A 7 -21.81 6.05 -10.72
C LYS A 7 -22.99 5.85 -9.77
N TRP A 8 -22.75 5.89 -8.46
CA TRP A 8 -23.80 5.80 -7.44
C TRP A 8 -24.77 6.98 -7.50
N ASN A 9 -24.29 8.17 -7.83
CA ASN A 9 -25.12 9.38 -8.02
C ASN A 9 -25.70 9.49 -9.44
N ASN A 10 -25.69 8.41 -10.23
CA ASN A 10 -26.20 8.36 -11.60
C ASN A 10 -25.59 9.43 -12.55
N LEU A 11 -24.35 9.86 -12.29
CA LEU A 11 -23.64 10.74 -13.20
C LEU A 11 -23.26 9.98 -14.47
N SER A 12 -23.36 10.66 -15.62
CA SER A 12 -22.93 10.13 -16.92
C SER A 12 -21.40 10.08 -17.00
N LEU A 13 -20.82 9.06 -16.37
CA LEU A 13 -19.39 8.77 -16.39
C LEU A 13 -19.09 7.60 -17.33
N PRO A 14 -17.99 7.64 -18.10
CA PRO A 14 -17.52 6.48 -18.87
C PRO A 14 -17.18 5.29 -17.96
N GLY A 15 -16.92 4.12 -18.56
CA GLY A 15 -16.33 2.99 -17.86
C GLY A 15 -14.99 3.38 -17.21
N TRP A 16 -14.50 2.57 -16.26
CA TRP A 16 -13.29 2.88 -15.48
C TRP A 16 -12.10 3.34 -16.35
N ASN A 17 -11.81 2.59 -17.42
CA ASN A 17 -10.70 2.92 -18.33
C ASN A 17 -10.87 4.30 -18.98
N GLY A 18 -12.05 4.60 -19.54
CA GLY A 18 -12.32 5.91 -20.15
C GLY A 18 -12.40 7.04 -19.12
N TYR A 19 -12.72 6.74 -17.86
CA TYR A 19 -12.67 7.72 -16.77
C TYR A 19 -11.23 8.07 -16.41
N ILE A 20 -10.34 7.07 -16.29
CA ILE A 20 -8.91 7.29 -16.07
C ILE A 20 -8.27 8.01 -17.25
N GLU A 21 -8.58 7.61 -18.48
CA GLU A 21 -8.09 8.26 -19.69
C GLU A 21 -8.43 9.75 -19.73
N ARG A 22 -9.68 10.12 -19.43
CA ARG A 22 -10.11 11.53 -19.31
C ARG A 22 -9.43 12.30 -18.19
N LEU A 23 -9.06 11.63 -17.09
CA LEU A 23 -8.29 12.26 -16.02
C LEU A 23 -6.84 12.48 -16.45
N SER A 24 -6.25 11.54 -17.20
CA SER A 24 -4.87 11.61 -17.69
C SER A 24 -4.70 12.42 -18.98
N SER A 25 -5.78 12.71 -19.71
CA SER A 25 -5.73 13.40 -21.01
C SER A 25 -5.44 14.90 -20.87
N ASN A 26 -5.76 15.50 -19.72
CA ASN A 26 -5.28 16.83 -19.40
C ASN A 26 -3.81 16.68 -18.99
N SER A 27 -2.91 17.16 -19.84
CA SER A 27 -1.45 17.07 -19.76
C SER A 27 -0.88 17.68 -18.46
N MET A 28 -1.14 17.05 -17.33
CA MET A 28 -0.39 17.29 -16.11
C MET A 28 1.03 16.80 -16.37
N GLU A 29 2.00 17.67 -16.18
CA GLU A 29 3.41 17.32 -16.17
C GLU A 29 3.58 16.19 -15.14
N PHE A 30 3.88 14.98 -15.62
CA PHE A 30 4.07 13.82 -14.76
C PHE A 30 5.54 13.41 -14.80
N SER A 31 6.09 13.10 -13.63
CA SER A 31 7.41 12.48 -13.54
C SER A 31 7.25 10.97 -13.69
N ILE A 32 8.10 10.37 -14.51
CA ILE A 32 8.17 8.91 -14.62
C ILE A 32 8.88 8.40 -13.36
N SER A 33 8.14 7.72 -12.49
CA SER A 33 8.72 6.99 -11.36
C SER A 33 9.39 5.70 -11.83
N ARG A 34 10.47 5.29 -11.15
CA ARG A 34 11.11 4.00 -11.37
C ARG A 34 10.78 3.04 -10.23
N ILE A 35 10.43 1.81 -10.58
CA ILE A 35 10.29 0.72 -9.62
C ILE A 35 11.58 -0.08 -9.69
N LEU A 36 12.27 -0.16 -8.55
CA LEU A 36 13.50 -0.92 -8.41
C LEU A 36 13.28 -2.02 -7.37
N PHE A 37 13.78 -3.21 -7.67
CA PHE A 37 13.84 -4.28 -6.69
C PHE A 37 15.07 -4.05 -5.81
N LEU A 38 14.84 -4.04 -4.49
CA LEU A 38 15.92 -4.02 -3.51
C LEU A 38 16.54 -5.42 -3.39
N SER A 39 17.81 -5.46 -2.97
CA SER A 39 18.51 -6.71 -2.69
C SER A 39 17.77 -7.54 -1.65
N PHE A 40 17.76 -8.85 -1.84
CA PHE A 40 17.11 -9.77 -0.91
C PHE A 40 17.99 -9.97 0.34
N ILE A 41 17.38 -9.89 1.53
CA ILE A 41 18.05 -10.17 2.80
C ILE A 41 17.69 -11.61 3.21
N PRO A 42 18.62 -12.58 3.16
CA PRO A 42 18.33 -13.99 3.40
C PRO A 42 18.29 -14.32 4.90
N GLN A 43 17.55 -13.54 5.68
CA GLN A 43 17.37 -13.73 7.12
C GLN A 43 15.89 -13.68 7.49
N PRO A 44 15.48 -14.27 8.63
CA PRO A 44 14.08 -14.21 9.05
C PRO A 44 13.61 -12.76 9.19
N ALA A 45 12.52 -12.41 8.50
CA ALA A 45 11.95 -11.06 8.54
C ALA A 45 11.51 -10.64 9.94
N SER A 46 11.21 -11.61 10.81
CA SER A 46 10.78 -11.41 12.19
C SER A 46 11.91 -10.95 13.13
N ASP A 47 13.18 -11.12 12.75
CA ASP A 47 14.32 -10.75 13.59
C ASP A 47 14.55 -9.22 13.57
N TYR A 48 14.82 -8.63 14.72
CA TYR A 48 15.10 -7.21 14.85
C TYR A 48 16.33 -6.80 14.04
N ASN A 49 17.37 -7.63 13.98
CA ASN A 49 18.56 -7.34 13.20
C ASN A 49 18.25 -7.26 11.70
N THR A 50 17.39 -8.15 11.20
CA THR A 50 16.92 -8.14 9.81
C THR A 50 16.16 -6.87 9.51
N ILE A 51 15.23 -6.47 10.38
CA ILE A 51 14.44 -5.24 10.20
C ILE A 51 15.35 -4.01 10.24
N TYR A 52 16.28 -3.96 11.20
CA TYR A 52 17.26 -2.88 11.32
C TYR A 52 18.14 -2.76 10.07
N THR A 53 18.68 -3.87 9.59
CA THR A 53 19.48 -3.92 8.36
C THR A 53 18.66 -3.46 7.16
N THR A 54 17.39 -3.87 7.07
CA THR A 54 16.46 -3.43 6.02
C THR A 54 16.29 -1.91 6.02
N LEU A 55 16.12 -1.30 7.20
CA LEU A 55 15.99 0.16 7.34
C LEU A 55 17.26 0.89 6.92
N LEU A 56 18.44 0.37 7.28
CA LEU A 56 19.72 0.93 6.84
C LEU A 56 19.89 0.83 5.33
N CYS A 57 19.56 -0.30 4.72
CA CYS A 57 19.58 -0.45 3.27
C CYS A 57 18.61 0.52 2.59
N ALA A 58 17.43 0.75 3.16
CA ALA A 58 16.47 1.72 2.63
C ALA A 58 17.04 3.15 2.67
N LEU A 59 17.67 3.55 3.78
CA LEU A 59 18.35 4.85 3.92
C LEU A 59 19.52 5.01 2.95
N GLU A 60 20.33 3.98 2.77
CA GLU A 60 21.49 4.04 1.86
C GLU A 60 21.03 4.23 0.41
N ASN A 61 19.97 3.52 0.00
CA ASN A 61 19.37 3.72 -1.32
C ASN A 61 18.79 5.12 -1.48
N GLU A 62 18.09 5.60 -0.46
CA GLU A 62 17.50 6.93 -0.43
C GLU A 62 18.56 8.03 -0.65
N LYS A 63 19.67 7.97 0.11
CA LYS A 63 20.84 8.85 -0.06
C LYS A 63 21.47 8.74 -1.45
N ARG A 64 21.60 7.51 -1.98
CA ARG A 64 22.17 7.26 -3.31
C ARG A 64 21.37 7.93 -4.42
N PHE A 65 20.06 8.06 -4.27
CA PHE A 65 19.17 8.67 -5.26
C PHE A 65 18.81 10.14 -4.96
N GLY A 66 19.35 10.72 -3.88
CA GLY A 66 19.12 12.12 -3.52
C GLY A 66 17.68 12.40 -3.14
N HIS A 67 17.01 11.43 -2.51
CA HIS A 67 15.72 11.67 -1.89
C HIS A 67 15.93 12.40 -0.55
N ASP A 68 14.92 13.14 -0.09
CA ASP A 68 14.92 13.84 1.21
C ASP A 68 14.14 13.07 2.30
N VAL A 69 13.30 12.11 1.89
CA VAL A 69 12.36 11.39 2.77
C VAL A 69 12.38 9.91 2.46
N CYS A 70 12.73 9.12 3.48
CA CYS A 70 12.63 7.66 3.47
C CYS A 70 11.30 7.20 4.07
N ILE A 71 10.40 6.65 3.25
CA ILE A 71 9.15 6.05 3.71
C ILE A 71 9.24 4.54 3.53
N VAL A 72 9.12 3.79 4.64
CA VAL A 72 9.17 2.33 4.62
C VAL A 72 7.83 1.78 5.10
N THR A 73 7.23 0.89 4.30
CA THR A 73 5.97 0.23 4.63
C THR A 73 6.22 -1.21 5.06
N PHE A 74 5.64 -1.60 6.20
CA PHE A 74 5.72 -2.96 6.74
C PHE A 74 4.34 -3.52 7.05
N ASP A 75 4.17 -4.84 6.94
CA ASP A 75 2.99 -5.52 7.48
C ASP A 75 2.90 -5.38 9.00
N GLN A 76 1.71 -5.57 9.55
CA GLN A 76 1.38 -5.30 10.95
C GLN A 76 2.41 -5.81 11.99
N PRO A 77 2.88 -7.07 11.98
CA PRO A 77 3.84 -7.53 12.98
C PRO A 77 5.23 -6.90 12.83
N LEU A 78 5.65 -6.60 11.59
CA LEU A 78 6.95 -6.00 11.30
C LEU A 78 6.95 -4.50 11.56
N HIS A 79 5.82 -3.84 11.29
CA HIS A 79 5.60 -2.43 11.55
C HIS A 79 5.86 -2.06 13.01
N THR A 80 5.32 -2.85 13.95
CA THR A 80 5.51 -2.59 15.39
C THR A 80 6.99 -2.62 15.76
N LYS A 81 7.72 -3.65 15.32
CA LYS A 81 9.16 -3.79 15.57
C LYS A 81 9.98 -2.68 14.93
N ALA A 82 9.65 -2.32 13.69
CA ALA A 82 10.32 -1.21 12.99
C ALA A 82 10.09 0.13 13.72
N ARG A 83 8.89 0.36 14.26
CA ARG A 83 8.61 1.55 15.07
C ARG A 83 9.39 1.58 16.37
N GLU A 84 9.53 0.45 17.05
CA GLU A 84 10.35 0.34 18.26
C GLU A 84 11.82 0.68 17.97
N ILE A 85 12.37 0.16 16.87
CA ILE A 85 13.74 0.46 16.42
C ILE A 85 13.92 1.96 16.16
N VAL A 86 13.01 2.58 15.41
CA VAL A 86 13.09 4.02 15.11
C VAL A 86 12.90 4.88 16.35
N ALA A 87 12.02 4.49 17.28
CA ALA A 87 11.80 5.19 18.54
C ALA A 87 12.99 5.08 19.51
N ALA A 88 13.75 3.99 19.45
CA ALA A 88 14.97 3.80 20.24
C ALA A 88 16.20 4.49 19.63
N ALA A 89 16.09 5.05 18.43
CA ALA A 89 17.20 5.71 17.77
C ALA A 89 17.55 7.04 18.46
N PRO A 90 18.85 7.42 18.57
CA PRO A 90 19.25 8.72 19.10
C PRO A 90 18.60 9.87 18.31
N GLU A 91 18.23 10.94 19.01
CA GLU A 91 17.71 12.15 18.38
C GLU A 91 18.72 12.71 17.37
N GLY A 92 18.23 13.03 16.16
CA GLY A 92 19.06 13.55 15.08
C GLY A 92 19.80 12.48 14.25
N SER A 93 19.70 11.20 14.62
CA SER A 93 20.21 10.10 13.78
C SER A 93 19.44 9.98 12.46
N ASP A 94 20.08 9.49 11.40
CA ASP A 94 19.39 9.27 10.13
C ASP A 94 18.24 8.26 10.23
N LEU A 95 18.32 7.33 11.18
CA LEU A 95 17.26 6.36 11.45
C LEU A 95 15.99 7.02 12.00
N SER A 96 16.14 8.07 12.81
CA SER A 96 15.00 8.84 13.35
C SER A 96 14.21 9.60 12.28
N LYS A 97 14.80 9.83 11.10
CA LYS A 97 14.15 10.50 9.96
C LYS A 97 13.27 9.57 9.13
N ILE A 98 13.37 8.24 9.33
CA ILE A 98 12.56 7.28 8.57
C ILE A 98 11.10 7.35 9.01
N VAL A 99 10.20 7.48 8.04
CA VAL A 99 8.77 7.40 8.25
C VAL A 99 8.30 5.96 8.06
N ILE A 100 7.99 5.28 9.16
CA ILE A 100 7.42 3.93 9.14
C ILE A 100 5.90 4.01 8.94
N ARG A 101 5.40 3.33 7.89
CA ARG A 101 3.97 3.21 7.58
C ARG A 101 3.48 1.77 7.67
N LEU A 102 2.25 1.61 8.14
CA LEU A 102 1.58 0.32 8.14
C LEU A 102 1.17 -0.06 6.71
N GLY A 103 1.52 -1.26 6.29
CA GLY A 103 1.09 -1.88 5.04
C GLY A 103 -0.42 -2.03 5.00
N GLY A 104 -1.07 -1.27 4.12
CA GLY A 104 -2.53 -1.23 4.01
C GLY A 104 -3.13 -2.38 3.19
N PHE A 105 -2.32 -3.24 2.59
CA PHE A 105 -2.81 -4.27 1.65
C PHE A 105 -3.74 -5.29 2.31
N HIS A 106 -3.36 -5.82 3.49
CA HIS A 106 -4.19 -6.77 4.23
C HIS A 106 -5.47 -6.12 4.79
N LEU A 107 -5.40 -4.85 5.19
CA LEU A 107 -6.56 -4.09 5.65
C LEU A 107 -7.55 -3.86 4.50
N LEU A 108 -7.04 -3.44 3.35
CA LEU A 108 -7.83 -3.20 2.14
C LEU A 108 -8.46 -4.51 1.62
N SER A 109 -7.68 -5.60 1.61
CA SER A 109 -8.17 -6.93 1.22
C SER A 109 -9.27 -7.44 2.16
N SER A 110 -9.11 -7.23 3.48
CA SER A 110 -10.14 -7.56 4.47
C SER A 110 -11.40 -6.72 4.30
N PHE A 111 -11.25 -5.43 3.98
CA PHE A 111 -12.37 -4.52 3.72
C PHE A 111 -13.14 -4.91 2.44
N PHE A 112 -12.44 -5.21 1.34
CA PHE A 112 -13.12 -5.69 0.13
C PHE A 112 -13.80 -7.04 0.35
N ARG A 113 -13.18 -7.93 1.13
CA ARG A 113 -13.80 -9.21 1.52
C ARG A 113 -15.06 -9.02 2.36
N SER A 114 -15.09 -8.07 3.29
CA SER A 114 -16.28 -7.81 4.12
C SER A 114 -17.43 -7.23 3.30
N ILE A 115 -17.14 -6.31 2.36
CA ILE A 115 -18.11 -5.81 1.38
C ILE A 115 -18.65 -6.97 0.54
N TRP A 116 -17.77 -7.79 -0.02
CA TRP A 116 -18.15 -8.94 -0.83
C TRP A 116 -19.06 -9.90 -0.05
N LEU A 117 -18.71 -10.24 1.20
CA LEU A 117 -19.52 -11.11 2.06
C LEU A 117 -20.90 -10.51 2.36
N TYR A 118 -20.98 -9.20 2.60
CA TYR A 118 -22.26 -8.52 2.83
C TYR A 118 -23.17 -8.62 1.60
N TYR A 119 -22.64 -8.33 0.41
CA TYR A 119 -23.41 -8.48 -0.82
C TYR A 119 -23.75 -9.95 -1.08
N ALA A 120 -22.80 -10.88 -0.98
CA ALA A 120 -23.04 -12.31 -1.17
C ALA A 120 -24.14 -12.86 -0.25
N ARG A 121 -24.18 -12.43 1.02
CA ARG A 121 -25.28 -12.76 1.95
C ARG A 121 -26.62 -12.19 1.51
N LYS A 122 -26.64 -10.95 1.01
CA LYS A 122 -27.85 -10.30 0.49
C LYS A 122 -28.37 -10.98 -0.78
N TRP A 123 -27.47 -11.51 -1.62
CA TRP A 123 -27.81 -12.30 -2.80
C TRP A 123 -28.31 -13.71 -2.44
N TYR A 124 -27.68 -14.36 -1.45
CA TYR A 124 -28.12 -15.65 -0.91
C TYR A 124 -29.52 -15.58 -0.27
N GLN A 125 -29.80 -14.54 0.53
CA GLN A 125 -31.14 -14.32 1.11
C GLN A 125 -32.21 -13.96 0.07
N ARG A 126 -31.82 -13.61 -1.15
CA ARG A 126 -32.72 -13.36 -2.29
C ARG A 126 -32.87 -14.57 -3.21
N GLY A 127 -32.35 -15.74 -2.83
CA GLY A 127 -32.54 -17.00 -3.56
C GLY A 127 -31.74 -17.11 -4.86
N ALA A 128 -30.77 -16.23 -5.12
CA ALA A 128 -29.94 -16.30 -6.33
C ALA A 128 -28.72 -17.21 -6.05
N PHE A 129 -28.82 -18.49 -6.42
CA PHE A 129 -27.68 -19.41 -6.46
C PHE A 129 -26.83 -19.13 -7.70
N PHE A 130 -25.57 -18.79 -7.52
CA PHE A 130 -24.55 -18.93 -8.57
C PHE A 130 -23.68 -20.13 -8.22
N ASN A 131 -23.81 -21.20 -9.00
CA ASN A 131 -22.76 -22.21 -9.07
C ASN A 131 -21.57 -21.57 -9.79
N LEU A 132 -20.54 -21.17 -9.05
CA LEU A 132 -19.20 -21.10 -9.61
C LEU A 132 -18.52 -22.44 -9.31
N CYS A 133 -18.42 -23.28 -10.34
CA CYS A 133 -17.45 -24.37 -10.33
C CYS A 133 -16.04 -23.77 -10.21
N THR A 134 -15.24 -24.42 -9.37
CA THR A 134 -13.79 -24.22 -9.18
C THR A 134 -13.01 -24.38 -10.47
#